data_AF-A0A519RKX2-F1
#
_entry.id   AF-A0A519RKX2-F1
#
_cell.length_a   1.000
_cell.length_b   1.000
_cell.length_c   1.000
_cell.angle_alpha   90.00
_cell.angle_beta   90.00
_cell.angle_gamma   90.00
#
_symmetry.space_group_name_H-M   'P 1'
#
loop_
_entity.id
_entity.type
_entity.pdbx_description
1 polymer ?
#
loop_
_entity_poly.entity_id
_entity_poly.type
_entity_poly.pdbx_seq_one_letter_code
_entity_poly.pdbx_strand_id
1 'polypeptide(L)'
;MPLPENGIHYIPAEGVYAVFEVKPDLKGSVDGLSYIEYAGNKIESVRRLKRTSTSIVDRGTSYPPRPLTKIIGGILTSTNTYAKTKTIENHIGKLKGLKGIDMGCAVDYGAFFVEHNGEEDTKITDPMQRIISYYEDRSQEKIEFSKADVSLVSFFFQLMRYLQQSIGTVAAIDLNEYAQAINFDIDQQI
;
A
#
# COMPACT_ATOMS: atom_id res chain seq x y z
N MET A 1 6.71 -15.32 15.74
CA MET A 1 5.44 -15.15 15.01
C MET A 1 4.36 -15.76 15.89
N PRO A 2 3.35 -15.01 16.36
CA PRO A 2 2.31 -15.59 17.21
C PRO A 2 1.58 -16.67 16.40
N LEU A 3 1.19 -17.74 17.09
CA LEU A 3 0.40 -18.84 16.52
C LEU A 3 -0.91 -18.27 15.93
N PRO A 4 -1.39 -18.77 14.78
CA PRO A 4 -2.65 -18.31 14.22
C PRO A 4 -3.79 -18.71 15.16
N GLU A 5 -4.39 -17.73 15.85
CA GLU A 5 -5.72 -17.93 16.42
C GLU A 5 -6.73 -17.82 15.28
N ASN A 6 -7.43 -18.91 15.00
CA ASN A 6 -8.54 -18.98 14.02
C ASN A 6 -8.19 -18.65 12.56
N GLY A 7 -6.94 -18.86 12.13
CA GLY A 7 -6.51 -18.60 10.73
C GLY A 7 -6.25 -17.12 10.43
N ILE A 8 -6.22 -16.27 11.45
CA ILE A 8 -5.84 -14.87 11.32
C ILE A 8 -4.32 -14.74 11.50
N HIS A 9 -3.69 -14.01 10.59
CA HIS A 9 -2.26 -13.70 10.65
C HIS A 9 -2.08 -12.23 11.02
N TYR A 10 -1.29 -11.98 12.06
CA TYR A 10 -0.85 -10.64 12.44
C TYR A 10 0.54 -10.39 11.85
N ILE A 11 0.67 -9.28 11.13
CA ILE A 11 1.92 -8.84 10.52
C ILE A 11 2.26 -7.43 11.01
N PRO A 12 3.53 -7.14 11.35
CA PRO A 12 3.99 -5.78 11.62
C PRO A 12 3.75 -4.87 10.41
N ALA A 13 3.35 -3.62 10.65
CA ALA A 13 3.02 -2.68 9.58
C ALA A 13 4.25 -2.36 8.70
N GLU A 14 5.46 -2.43 9.25
CA GLU A 14 6.72 -2.24 8.53
C GLU A 14 6.96 -3.32 7.46
N GLY A 15 6.40 -4.52 7.65
CA GLY A 15 6.53 -5.64 6.72
C GLY A 15 5.57 -5.60 5.52
N VAL A 16 4.68 -4.59 5.47
CA VAL A 16 3.65 -4.51 4.42
C VAL A 16 4.19 -3.79 3.18
N TYR A 17 4.18 -4.47 2.05
CA TYR A 17 4.50 -3.90 0.74
C TYR A 17 3.27 -3.47 -0.06
N ALA A 18 2.19 -4.25 0.02
CA ALA A 18 0.98 -4.02 -0.76
C ALA A 18 -0.26 -4.54 -0.04
N VAL A 19 -1.41 -3.91 -0.33
CA VAL A 19 -2.73 -4.27 0.18
C VAL A 19 -3.71 -4.27 -0.98
N PHE A 20 -4.41 -5.39 -1.16
CA PHE A 20 -5.41 -5.55 -2.20
C PHE A 20 -6.75 -5.98 -1.60
N GLU A 21 -7.82 -5.30 -2.02
CA GLU A 21 -9.18 -5.77 -1.78
C GLU A 21 -9.63 -6.65 -2.95
N VAL A 22 -10.29 -7.78 -2.66
CA VAL A 22 -10.78 -8.70 -3.70
C VAL A 22 -12.31 -8.69 -3.72
N LYS A 23 -12.90 -8.44 -4.90
CA LYS A 23 -14.35 -8.45 -5.14
C LYS A 23 -14.69 -9.18 -6.43
N PRO A 24 -15.90 -9.74 -6.61
CA PRO A 24 -16.25 -10.42 -7.86
C PRO A 24 -16.25 -9.47 -9.07
N ASP A 25 -16.69 -8.23 -8.88
CA ASP A 25 -16.85 -7.20 -9.93
C ASP A 25 -16.28 -5.87 -9.40
N LEU A 26 -15.85 -4.97 -10.29
CA LEU A 26 -15.55 -3.58 -9.91
C LEU A 26 -16.83 -2.81 -9.52
N LYS A 27 -17.95 -3.15 -10.15
CA LYS A 27 -19.25 -2.56 -9.86
C LYS A 27 -19.96 -3.33 -8.75
N GLY A 28 -20.38 -2.59 -7.74
CA GLY A 28 -21.18 -3.11 -6.63
C GLY A 28 -20.92 -2.29 -5.38
N SER A 29 -21.54 -2.69 -4.28
CA SER A 29 -21.42 -1.99 -3.01
C SER A 29 -21.47 -2.92 -1.81
N VAL A 30 -20.87 -2.47 -0.71
CA VAL A 30 -21.02 -3.03 0.64
C VAL A 30 -21.33 -1.87 1.57
N ASP A 31 -22.36 -2.00 2.40
CA ASP A 31 -22.73 -0.99 3.40
C ASP A 31 -22.89 0.44 2.83
N GLY A 32 -23.45 0.54 1.61
CA GLY A 32 -23.66 1.81 0.91
C GLY A 32 -22.43 2.41 0.24
N LEU A 33 -21.25 1.82 0.39
CA LEU A 33 -20.01 2.21 -0.27
C LEU A 33 -19.82 1.40 -1.55
N SER A 34 -19.39 2.04 -2.65
CA SER A 34 -18.95 1.27 -3.82
C SER A 34 -17.74 0.39 -3.47
N TYR A 35 -17.54 -0.72 -4.19
CA TYR A 35 -16.38 -1.59 -3.95
C TYR A 35 -15.04 -0.86 -4.07
N ILE A 36 -14.93 0.11 -4.98
CA ILE A 36 -13.75 0.96 -5.13
C ILE A 36 -13.54 1.83 -3.88
N GLU A 37 -14.60 2.43 -3.33
CA GLU A 37 -14.53 3.20 -2.07
C GLU A 37 -14.20 2.30 -0.87
N TYR A 38 -14.77 1.10 -0.82
CA TYR A 38 -14.48 0.11 0.21
C TYR A 38 -13.00 -0.30 0.19
N ALA A 39 -12.45 -0.57 -0.99
CA ALA A 39 -11.03 -0.84 -1.18
C ALA A 39 -10.16 0.33 -0.70
N GLY A 40 -10.53 1.57 -1.05
CA GLY A 40 -9.84 2.77 -0.58
C GLY A 40 -9.79 2.87 0.96
N ASN A 41 -10.89 2.55 1.64
CA ASN A 41 -10.92 2.53 3.11
C ASN A 41 -10.03 1.41 3.70
N LYS A 42 -9.97 0.23 3.07
CA LYS A 42 -9.06 -0.86 3.49
C LYS A 42 -7.60 -0.47 3.33
N ILE A 43 -7.24 0.14 2.20
CA ILE A 43 -5.89 0.66 1.93
C ILE A 43 -5.51 1.71 2.98
N GLU A 44 -6.39 2.67 3.25
CA GLU A 44 -6.17 3.70 4.28
C GLU A 44 -5.94 3.09 5.67
N SER A 45 -6.74 2.07 6.04
CA SER A 45 -6.62 1.44 7.36
C SER A 45 -5.24 0.87 7.63
N VAL A 46 -4.52 0.44 6.59
CA VAL A 46 -3.14 -0.06 6.70
C VAL A 46 -2.14 1.09 6.61
N ARG A 47 -2.33 2.05 5.70
CA ARG A 47 -1.42 3.20 5.54
C ARG A 47 -1.37 4.13 6.75
N ARG A 48 -2.43 4.16 7.58
CA ARG A 48 -2.48 4.92 8.83
C ARG A 48 -1.72 4.25 9.99
N LEU A 49 -1.35 2.98 9.89
CA LEU A 49 -0.64 2.28 10.95
C LEU A 49 0.75 2.91 11.17
N LYS A 50 1.11 3.12 12.44
CA LYS A 50 2.45 3.59 12.81
C LYS A 50 3.48 2.58 12.32
N ARG A 51 4.53 3.07 11.67
CA ARG A 51 5.67 2.29 11.21
C ARG A 51 6.95 2.91 11.71
N THR A 52 7.79 2.10 12.32
CA THR A 52 9.08 2.49 12.86
C THR A 52 10.17 2.35 11.80
N SER A 53 11.26 3.09 11.98
CA SER A 53 12.48 2.93 11.20
C SER A 53 13.65 3.29 12.11
N THR A 54 14.48 2.30 12.43
CA THR A 54 15.70 2.50 13.21
C THR A 54 16.96 2.47 12.35
N SER A 55 18.07 2.99 12.88
CA SER A 55 19.38 2.92 12.26
C SER A 55 19.84 1.47 12.13
N ILE A 56 20.57 1.16 11.07
CA ILE A 56 21.11 -0.18 10.84
C ILE A 56 22.63 -0.15 10.86
N VAL A 57 23.25 -1.22 11.37
CA VAL A 57 24.70 -1.43 11.26
C VAL A 57 24.96 -2.40 10.11
N ASP A 58 25.69 -1.95 9.10
CA ASP A 58 26.16 -2.78 7.99
C ASP A 58 27.69 -2.75 7.96
N ARG A 59 28.31 -3.93 8.11
CA ARG A 59 29.78 -4.13 8.18
C ARG A 59 30.48 -3.18 9.18
N GLY A 60 29.87 -2.97 10.35
CA GLY A 60 30.42 -2.12 11.41
C GLY A 60 30.21 -0.61 11.21
N THR A 61 29.54 -0.21 10.12
CA THR A 61 29.18 1.20 9.88
C THR A 61 27.70 1.40 10.20
N SER A 62 27.40 2.41 11.00
CA SER A 62 26.02 2.82 11.29
C SER A 62 25.46 3.66 10.13
N TYR A 63 24.29 3.28 9.65
CA TYR A 63 23.53 4.00 8.63
C TYR A 63 22.25 4.57 9.24
N PRO A 64 21.85 5.80 8.84
CA PRO A 64 20.63 6.42 9.35
C PRO A 64 19.39 5.59 8.98
N PRO A 65 18.28 5.74 9.74
CA PRO A 65 17.02 5.11 9.42
C PRO A 65 16.61 5.31 7.97
N ARG A 66 16.16 4.24 7.32
CA ARG A 66 15.67 4.30 5.94
C ARG A 66 14.32 5.03 5.88
N PRO A 67 14.01 5.73 4.79
CA PRO A 67 12.64 6.16 4.49
C PRO A 67 11.65 4.99 4.58
N LEU A 68 10.43 5.27 5.02
CA LEU A 68 9.37 4.25 5.01
C LEU A 68 8.99 3.92 3.57
N THR A 69 8.83 2.62 3.29
CA THR A 69 8.37 2.16 1.98
C THR A 69 6.94 2.63 1.72
N LYS A 70 6.63 2.94 0.45
CA LYS A 70 5.26 3.21 0.02
C LYS A 70 4.49 1.88 -0.03
N ILE A 71 3.34 1.83 0.62
CA ILE A 71 2.41 0.69 0.53
C ILE A 71 1.57 0.84 -0.73
N ILE A 72 1.67 -0.14 -1.63
CA ILE A 72 0.87 -0.22 -2.85
C ILE A 72 -0.57 -0.59 -2.47
N GLY A 73 -1.54 0.21 -2.89
CA GLY A 73 -2.96 -0.04 -2.67
C GLY A 73 -3.66 -0.45 -3.96
N GLY A 74 -4.47 -1.50 -3.91
CA GLY A 74 -5.20 -1.93 -5.09
C GLY A 74 -6.49 -2.70 -4.86
N ILE A 75 -7.13 -3.02 -5.99
CA ILE A 75 -8.36 -3.83 -6.05
C ILE A 75 -8.25 -4.89 -7.15
N LEU A 76 -8.67 -6.12 -6.85
CA LEU A 76 -8.66 -7.26 -7.76
C LEU A 76 -10.08 -7.79 -7.94
N THR A 77 -10.50 -7.97 -9.18
CA THR A 77 -11.82 -8.49 -9.52
C THR A 77 -11.77 -9.45 -10.68
N SER A 78 -12.80 -10.31 -10.78
CA SER A 78 -12.94 -11.20 -11.93
C SER A 78 -13.46 -10.44 -13.15
N THR A 79 -14.38 -9.50 -12.93
CA THR A 79 -15.04 -8.77 -14.01
C THR A 79 -15.20 -7.27 -13.73
N ASN A 80 -15.70 -6.57 -14.74
CA ASN A 80 -16.15 -5.18 -14.65
C ASN A 80 -17.46 -5.00 -15.44
N THR A 81 -18.55 -4.68 -14.73
CA THR A 81 -19.85 -4.39 -15.37
C THR A 81 -20.21 -2.89 -15.42
N TYR A 82 -19.25 -1.99 -15.16
CA TYR A 82 -19.43 -0.59 -15.52
C TYR A 82 -19.43 -0.41 -17.05
N ALA A 83 -20.46 0.22 -17.59
CA ALA A 83 -20.61 0.42 -19.03
C ALA A 83 -19.56 1.38 -19.64
N LYS A 84 -18.98 2.27 -18.83
CA LYS A 84 -18.01 3.27 -19.28
C LYS A 84 -16.78 3.25 -18.38
N THR A 85 -15.60 3.15 -18.98
CA THR A 85 -14.30 3.29 -18.29
C THR A 85 -14.25 4.57 -17.44
N LYS A 86 -14.86 5.65 -17.95
CA LYS A 86 -14.91 6.93 -17.25
C LYS A 86 -15.56 6.86 -15.86
N THR A 87 -16.51 5.96 -15.66
CA THR A 87 -17.12 5.77 -14.34
C THR A 87 -16.11 5.21 -13.35
N ILE A 88 -15.27 4.27 -13.78
CA ILE A 88 -14.18 3.68 -12.98
C ILE A 88 -13.16 4.77 -12.65
N GLU A 89 -12.71 5.54 -13.65
CA GLU A 89 -11.79 6.65 -13.44
C GLU A 89 -12.32 7.68 -12.44
N ASN A 90 -13.63 7.99 -12.49
CA ASN A 90 -14.25 8.92 -11.56
C ASN A 90 -14.30 8.36 -10.13
N HIS A 91 -14.55 7.06 -9.95
CA HIS A 91 -14.51 6.42 -8.63
C HIS A 91 -13.08 6.43 -8.07
N ILE A 92 -12.08 6.05 -8.87
CA ILE A 92 -10.66 6.08 -8.46
C ILE A 92 -10.23 7.52 -8.14
N GLY A 93 -10.57 8.48 -8.98
CA GLY A 93 -10.20 9.88 -8.83
C GLY A 93 -10.76 10.56 -7.58
N LYS A 94 -11.85 10.03 -7.00
CA LYS A 94 -12.42 10.49 -5.72
C LYS A 94 -11.61 10.02 -4.50
N LEU A 95 -10.81 8.96 -4.64
CA LEU A 95 -9.97 8.45 -3.56
C LEU A 95 -8.70 9.30 -3.46
N LYS A 96 -8.66 10.19 -2.46
CA LYS A 96 -7.53 11.08 -2.17
C LYS A 96 -6.77 10.63 -0.92
N GLY A 97 -5.58 11.19 -0.73
CA GLY A 97 -4.78 10.91 0.45
C GLY A 97 -4.40 9.44 0.57
N LEU A 98 -4.47 8.96 1.81
CA LEU A 98 -4.20 7.56 2.16
C LEU A 98 -5.15 6.56 1.48
N LYS A 99 -6.31 6.98 0.96
CA LYS A 99 -7.26 6.10 0.27
C LYS A 99 -6.90 5.79 -1.18
N GLY A 100 -5.96 6.55 -1.77
CA GLY A 100 -5.68 6.48 -3.20
C GLY A 100 -5.26 5.07 -3.66
N ILE A 101 -5.88 4.59 -4.74
CA ILE A 101 -5.49 3.33 -5.39
C ILE A 101 -4.32 3.59 -6.34
N ASP A 102 -3.36 2.68 -6.38
CA ASP A 102 -2.21 2.73 -7.27
C ASP A 102 -2.37 1.79 -8.47
N MET A 103 -3.07 0.67 -8.29
CA MET A 103 -3.32 -0.29 -9.37
C MET A 103 -4.48 -1.24 -9.09
N GLY A 104 -4.95 -1.94 -10.11
CA GLY A 104 -5.93 -3.00 -9.97
C GLY A 104 -6.06 -3.88 -11.21
N CYS A 105 -6.89 -4.92 -11.12
CA CYS A 105 -7.12 -5.83 -12.23
C CYS A 105 -8.56 -6.34 -12.21
N ALA A 106 -9.27 -6.18 -13.32
CA ALA A 106 -10.48 -6.92 -13.62
C ALA A 106 -10.12 -7.94 -14.72
N VAL A 107 -10.13 -9.24 -14.40
CA VAL A 107 -9.52 -10.28 -15.25
C VAL A 107 -10.05 -10.27 -16.69
N ASP A 108 -11.36 -10.16 -16.90
CA ASP A 108 -11.97 -10.18 -18.24
C ASP A 108 -12.03 -8.81 -18.94
N TYR A 109 -11.56 -7.76 -18.29
CA TYR A 109 -11.71 -6.38 -18.77
C TYR A 109 -10.36 -5.69 -18.99
N GLY A 110 -9.43 -5.82 -18.04
CA GLY A 110 -8.12 -5.18 -18.10
C GLY A 110 -7.54 -4.93 -16.70
N ALA A 111 -6.21 -4.85 -16.65
CA ALA A 111 -5.50 -4.24 -15.53
C ALA A 111 -5.48 -2.72 -15.69
N PHE A 112 -5.34 -2.01 -14.57
CA PHE A 112 -5.08 -0.59 -14.59
C PHE A 112 -4.03 -0.20 -13.55
N PHE A 113 -3.36 0.92 -13.82
CA PHE A 113 -2.49 1.57 -12.86
C PHE A 113 -2.66 3.08 -12.92
N VAL A 114 -2.41 3.70 -11.78
CA VAL A 114 -2.61 5.13 -11.56
C VAL A 114 -1.23 5.77 -11.46
N GLU A 115 -0.95 6.68 -12.38
CA GLU A 115 0.27 7.49 -12.31
C GLU A 115 0.05 8.65 -11.35
N HIS A 116 0.86 8.67 -10.29
CA HIS A 116 0.82 9.68 -9.25
C HIS A 116 2.06 10.57 -9.36
N ASN A 117 1.84 11.88 -9.40
CA ASN A 117 2.89 12.89 -9.33
C ASN A 117 3.01 13.42 -7.91
N GLY A 118 4.23 13.40 -7.39
CA GLY A 118 4.56 13.89 -6.06
C GLY A 118 5.88 13.30 -5.57
N GLU A 119 6.56 14.04 -4.71
CA GLU A 119 7.80 13.62 -4.06
C GLU A 119 7.66 13.75 -2.55
N GLU A 120 8.42 12.97 -1.79
CA GLU A 120 8.47 13.13 -0.34
C GLU A 120 9.18 14.43 0.02
N ASP A 121 8.61 15.21 0.95
CA ASP A 121 9.31 16.39 1.47
C ASP A 121 10.45 15.98 2.40
N THR A 122 11.68 16.06 1.87
CA THR A 122 12.91 15.73 2.59
C THR A 122 13.18 16.61 3.81
N LYS A 123 12.47 17.73 3.97
CA LYS A 123 12.56 18.59 5.17
C LYS A 123 11.85 17.98 6.37
N ILE A 124 10.89 17.08 6.16
CA ILE A 124 10.19 16.38 7.24
C ILE A 124 11.10 15.26 7.76
N THR A 125 11.55 15.40 9.00
CA THR A 125 12.47 14.46 9.65
C THR A 125 11.74 13.22 10.17
N ASP A 126 10.51 13.37 10.65
CA ASP A 126 9.68 12.24 11.09
C ASP A 126 9.26 11.38 9.88
N PRO A 127 9.69 10.10 9.80
CA PRO A 127 9.41 9.26 8.63
C PRO A 127 7.92 9.03 8.40
N MET A 128 7.12 8.98 9.47
CA MET A 128 5.69 8.71 9.39
C MET A 128 4.92 9.94 8.87
N GLN A 129 5.24 11.12 9.38
CA GLN A 129 4.69 12.38 8.88
C GLN A 129 5.08 12.61 7.43
N ARG A 130 6.34 12.31 7.05
CA ARG A 130 6.81 12.49 5.67
C ARG A 130 6.03 11.62 4.69
N ILE A 131 5.85 10.34 5.00
CA ILE A 131 5.12 9.43 4.10
C ILE A 131 3.62 9.75 4.05
N ILE A 132 3.01 10.21 5.16
CA ILE A 132 1.62 10.69 5.16
C ILE A 132 1.48 11.92 4.27
N SER A 133 2.37 12.92 4.41
CA SER A 133 2.36 14.13 3.57
C SER A 133 2.43 13.74 2.09
N TYR A 134 3.34 12.84 1.72
CA TYR A 134 3.42 12.34 0.34
C TYR A 134 2.08 11.80 -0.19
N TYR A 135 1.35 11.01 0.61
CA TYR A 135 0.07 10.47 0.18
C TYR A 135 -1.03 11.53 0.08
N GLU A 136 -1.03 12.52 0.96
CA GLU A 136 -1.99 13.64 0.96
C GLU A 136 -1.72 14.62 -0.19
N ASP A 137 -0.45 14.88 -0.49
CA ASP A 137 -0.04 15.91 -1.45
C ASP A 137 0.09 15.38 -2.89
N ARG A 138 0.25 14.06 -3.08
CA ARG A 138 0.36 13.49 -4.43
C ARG A 138 -0.91 13.72 -5.25
N SER A 139 -0.71 14.02 -6.52
CA SER A 139 -1.79 14.23 -7.49
C SER A 139 -1.86 13.06 -8.47
N GLN A 140 -3.08 12.72 -8.87
CA GLN A 140 -3.32 11.73 -9.92
C GLN A 140 -3.14 12.41 -11.28
N GLU A 141 -2.24 11.92 -12.12
CA GLU A 141 -2.02 12.41 -13.47
C GLU A 141 -2.92 11.69 -14.48
N LYS A 142 -2.76 10.37 -14.58
CA LYS A 142 -3.53 9.54 -15.51
C LYS A 142 -3.77 8.13 -14.97
N ILE A 143 -4.77 7.48 -15.53
CA ILE A 143 -5.07 6.07 -15.30
C ILE A 143 -4.93 5.37 -16.65
N GLU A 144 -4.06 4.38 -16.71
CA GLU A 144 -3.87 3.58 -17.92
C GLU A 144 -4.50 2.20 -17.74
N PHE A 145 -5.16 1.71 -18.79
CA PHE A 145 -5.79 0.40 -18.83
C PHE A 145 -5.09 -0.49 -19.85
N SER A 146 -4.85 -1.74 -19.49
CA SER A 146 -4.44 -2.78 -20.44
C SER A 146 -5.63 -3.27 -21.27
N LYS A 147 -5.34 -4.06 -22.30
CA LYS A 147 -6.36 -4.88 -22.95
C LYS A 147 -6.75 -6.05 -22.04
N ALA A 148 -7.95 -6.60 -22.26
CA ALA A 148 -8.51 -7.70 -21.49
C ALA A 148 -7.70 -9.01 -21.62
N ASP A 149 -7.20 -9.32 -22.81
CA ASP A 149 -6.45 -10.54 -23.13
C ASP A 149 -5.09 -10.63 -22.44
N VAL A 150 -4.56 -9.50 -21.95
CA VAL A 150 -3.28 -9.42 -21.25
C VAL A 150 -3.41 -8.90 -19.80
N SER A 151 -4.63 -8.82 -19.26
CA SER A 151 -4.93 -8.21 -17.96
C SER A 151 -4.03 -8.70 -16.81
N LEU A 152 -3.98 -10.01 -16.58
CA LEU A 152 -3.20 -10.62 -15.50
C LEU A 152 -1.70 -10.40 -15.66
N VAL A 153 -1.19 -10.50 -16.88
CA VAL A 153 0.24 -10.31 -17.18
C VAL A 153 0.63 -8.84 -17.00
N SER A 154 -0.19 -7.91 -17.49
CA SER A 154 -0.01 -6.47 -17.30
C SER A 154 -0.04 -6.10 -15.80
N PHE A 155 -0.99 -6.63 -15.05
CA PHE A 155 -1.05 -6.45 -13.60
C PHE A 155 0.23 -6.97 -12.92
N PHE A 156 0.63 -8.20 -13.23
CA PHE A 156 1.79 -8.83 -12.62
C PHE A 156 3.08 -8.05 -12.90
N PHE A 157 3.34 -7.66 -14.16
CA PHE A 157 4.54 -6.89 -14.49
C PHE A 157 4.54 -5.52 -13.81
N GLN A 158 3.40 -4.85 -13.75
CA GLN A 158 3.32 -3.56 -13.09
C GLN A 158 3.54 -3.68 -11.57
N LEU A 159 2.95 -4.70 -10.93
CA LEU A 159 3.17 -4.98 -9.52
C LEU A 159 4.65 -5.28 -9.26
N MET A 160 5.26 -6.15 -10.08
CA MET A 160 6.68 -6.46 -9.97
C MET A 160 7.56 -5.23 -10.13
N ARG A 161 7.22 -4.30 -11.04
CA ARG A 161 7.94 -3.05 -11.21
C ARG A 161 7.85 -2.15 -9.96
N TYR A 162 6.66 -1.98 -9.38
CA TYR A 162 6.49 -1.19 -8.15
C TYR A 162 7.20 -1.83 -6.95
N LEU A 163 7.13 -3.16 -6.85
CA LEU A 163 7.87 -3.88 -5.82
C LEU A 163 9.38 -3.76 -6.06
N GLN A 164 9.88 -3.87 -7.29
CA GLN A 164 11.30 -3.69 -7.62
C GLN A 164 11.84 -2.32 -7.24
N GLN A 165 11.07 -1.24 -7.44
CA GLN A 165 11.42 0.08 -6.93
C GLN A 165 11.47 0.12 -5.39
N SER A 166 10.72 -0.76 -4.74
CA SER A 166 10.64 -0.92 -3.28
C SER A 166 11.57 -2.01 -2.72
N ILE A 167 12.28 -2.79 -3.55
CA ILE A 167 13.11 -3.97 -3.18
C ILE A 167 14.41 -3.61 -2.41
N GLY A 168 14.52 -2.38 -1.90
CA GLY A 168 15.26 -2.21 -0.66
C GLY A 168 14.69 -3.14 0.44
N THR A 169 15.48 -3.41 1.47
CA THR A 169 14.93 -4.01 2.70
C THR A 169 13.94 -3.03 3.33
N VAL A 170 12.83 -3.55 3.89
CA VAL A 170 11.90 -2.76 4.72
C VAL A 170 12.66 -1.96 5.79
N ALA A 171 12.05 -0.88 6.26
CA ALA A 171 12.58 -0.13 7.40
C ALA A 171 12.84 -1.09 8.57
N ALA A 172 13.97 -0.91 9.25
CA ALA A 172 14.31 -1.76 10.39
C ALA A 172 13.30 -1.51 11.52
N ILE A 173 12.64 -2.59 11.94
CA ILE A 173 11.61 -2.57 12.97
C ILE A 173 12.27 -2.25 14.31
N ASP A 174 11.72 -1.27 15.04
CA ASP A 174 12.11 -1.03 16.42
C ASP A 174 11.33 -1.98 17.35
N LEU A 175 11.96 -3.09 17.73
CA LEU A 175 11.34 -4.08 18.62
C LEU A 175 11.05 -3.53 20.02
N ASN A 176 11.73 -2.47 20.47
CA ASN A 176 11.47 -1.87 21.78
C ASN A 176 10.06 -1.26 21.84
N GLU A 177 9.61 -0.63 20.75
CA GLU A 177 8.26 -0.05 20.65
C GLU A 177 7.18 -1.13 20.74
N TYR A 178 7.44 -2.33 20.20
CA TYR A 178 6.54 -3.47 20.34
C TYR A 178 6.59 -4.08 21.75
N ALA A 179 7.78 -4.13 22.37
CA ALA A 179 7.96 -4.69 23.71
C ALA A 179 7.30 -3.85 24.81
N GLN A 180 7.22 -2.52 24.63
CA GLN A 180 6.44 -1.64 25.51
C GLN A 180 4.96 -2.06 25.60
N ALA A 181 4.38 -2.58 24.51
CA ALA A 181 2.98 -3.02 24.52
C ALA A 181 2.72 -4.23 25.44
N ILE A 182 3.77 -4.96 25.83
CA ILE A 182 3.71 -6.09 26.75
C ILE A 182 4.46 -5.83 28.07
N ASN A 183 4.83 -4.57 28.35
CA ASN A 183 5.66 -4.17 29.50
C ASN A 183 6.93 -5.02 29.65
N PHE A 184 7.59 -5.31 28.53
CA PHE A 184 8.83 -6.07 28.48
C PHE A 184 9.99 -5.15 28.14
N ASP A 185 11.04 -5.18 28.96
CA ASP A 185 12.28 -4.45 28.69
C ASP A 185 13.25 -5.36 27.94
N ILE A 186 13.64 -4.96 26.74
CA ILE A 186 14.66 -5.66 25.97
C ILE A 186 16.04 -5.26 26.54
N ASP A 187 16.91 -6.25 26.75
CA ASP A 187 18.30 -6.01 27.12
C ASP A 187 19.01 -5.19 26.04
N GLN A 188 19.59 -4.06 26.44
CA GLN A 188 20.24 -3.11 25.54
C GLN A 188 21.77 -3.33 25.44
N GLN A 189 22.33 -4.31 26.17
CA GLN A 189 23.75 -4.64 26.07
C GLN A 189 24.03 -5.51 24.83
N ILE A 190 24.84 -4.99 23.90
CA ILE A 190 25.54 -5.75 22.86
C ILE A 190 27.03 -5.71 23.16
#